data_AF-A0A355UGA1-F1
#
_entry.id   AF-A0A355UGA1-F1
#
_cell.length_a   1.000
_cell.length_b   1.000
_cell.length_c   1.000
_cell.angle_alpha   90.00
_cell.angle_beta   90.00
_cell.angle_gamma   90.00
#
_symmetry.space_group_name_H-M   'P 1'
#
loop_
_entity.id
_entity.type
_entity.pdbx_description
1 polymer ?
#
loop_
_entity_poly.entity_id
_entity_poly.type
_entity_poly.pdbx_seq_one_letter_code
_entity_poly.pdbx_strand_id
1 'polypeptide(L)'
;VDDLVENTQRYNYSIIHCNYDWTQSELNPQEYIEGFESGYIENHSNSVNTIQRYVHYWQEFPSSMMRFLVSGNYIIKVYADDNPDKVVMVRRFMVVEDGANIRANSMMSRSPQTQRTMQEVDVFVSPTSNMSFADPNRFLKVVVLQNQRRDNASLLKFRQYRANELEYSFDNANLFEAGNEFRNFDFTSLRTRSQTVSNFDYVDEQNVVILRPVINRKNIAYTTIGDLNGNYYVRSERA
;
A
#
# COMPACT_ATOMS: atom_id res chain seq x y z
N VAL A 1 7.03 -5.72 12.00
CA VAL A 1 7.13 -6.99 11.23
C VAL A 1 7.41 -8.07 12.24
N ASP A 2 6.71 -9.19 12.13
CA ASP A 2 6.87 -10.28 13.09
C ASP A 2 7.73 -11.37 12.46
N ASP A 3 8.76 -11.80 13.18
CA ASP A 3 9.57 -12.96 12.87
C ASP A 3 9.11 -14.12 13.75
N LEU A 4 8.77 -15.27 13.15
CA LEU A 4 8.16 -16.41 13.87
C LEU A 4 9.20 -17.31 14.56
N VAL A 5 10.47 -16.92 14.57
CA VAL A 5 11.54 -17.60 15.31
C VAL A 5 11.61 -17.11 16.75
N GLU A 6 12.01 -17.98 17.67
CA GLU A 6 12.08 -17.65 19.10
C GLU A 6 13.25 -16.74 19.47
N ASN A 7 14.34 -16.75 18.69
CA ASN A 7 15.55 -16.01 18.98
C ASN A 7 15.60 -14.69 18.23
N THR A 8 15.98 -13.62 18.91
CA THR A 8 16.26 -12.33 18.26
C THR A 8 17.32 -12.50 17.18
N GLN A 9 17.02 -12.02 15.98
CA GLN A 9 17.95 -11.92 14.87
C GLN A 9 18.34 -10.45 14.67
N ARG A 10 19.51 -10.24 14.06
CA ARG A 10 19.94 -8.90 13.66
C ARG A 10 19.45 -8.63 12.24
N TYR A 11 18.56 -7.64 12.13
CA TYR A 11 18.09 -7.14 10.85
C TYR A 11 18.70 -5.78 10.55
N ASN A 12 19.04 -5.60 9.27
CA ASN A 12 19.51 -4.35 8.71
C ASN A 12 18.51 -3.87 7.68
N TYR A 13 18.50 -2.56 7.43
CA TYR A 13 17.76 -1.97 6.35
C TYR A 13 18.64 -1.07 5.49
N SER A 14 18.23 -0.89 4.24
CA SER A 14 18.73 0.15 3.35
C SER A 14 17.58 0.85 2.65
N ILE A 15 17.68 2.16 2.49
CA ILE A 15 16.70 2.99 1.78
C ILE A 15 17.20 3.32 0.38
N ILE A 16 16.36 3.03 -0.61
CA ILE A 16 16.68 3.21 -2.03
C ILE A 16 15.64 4.15 -2.64
N HIS A 17 16.09 5.31 -3.15
CA HIS A 17 15.24 6.21 -3.91
C HIS A 17 14.98 5.66 -5.32
N CYS A 18 13.74 5.82 -5.80
CA CYS A 18 13.25 5.21 -7.03
C CYS A 18 12.54 6.23 -7.93
N ASN A 19 12.57 5.97 -9.23
CA ASN A 19 11.78 6.67 -10.23
C ASN A 19 10.29 6.29 -10.15
N TYR A 20 9.45 6.91 -10.99
CA TYR A 20 8.00 6.68 -11.00
C TYR A 20 7.60 5.21 -11.24
N ASP A 21 8.44 4.47 -11.97
CA ASP A 21 8.26 3.06 -12.33
C ASP A 21 8.87 2.08 -11.32
N TRP A 22 9.34 2.59 -10.17
CA TRP A 22 10.02 1.84 -9.10
C TRP A 22 11.39 1.26 -9.48
N THR A 23 12.01 1.74 -10.57
CA THR A 23 13.44 1.52 -10.82
C THR A 23 14.28 2.40 -9.89
N GLN A 24 15.47 1.95 -9.49
CA GLN A 24 16.38 2.77 -8.70
C GLN A 24 16.75 4.04 -9.49
N SER A 25 16.66 5.20 -8.83
CA SER A 25 17.06 6.47 -9.45
C SER A 25 18.57 6.60 -9.55
N GLU A 26 19.04 7.56 -10.35
CA GLU A 26 20.46 7.90 -10.48
C GLU A 26 21.01 8.74 -9.31
N LEU A 27 20.15 9.16 -8.38
CA LEU A 27 20.55 9.94 -7.21
C LEU A 27 21.45 9.11 -6.28
N ASN A 28 22.54 9.73 -5.84
CA ASN A 28 23.38 9.21 -4.77
C ASN A 28 22.66 9.36 -3.42
N PRO A 29 22.93 8.49 -2.44
CA PRO A 29 22.31 8.55 -1.10
C PRO A 29 22.32 9.93 -0.44
N GLN A 30 23.41 10.68 -0.56
CA GLN A 30 23.57 12.02 0.02
C GLN A 30 22.65 13.08 -0.62
N GLU A 31 22.11 12.82 -1.80
CA GLU A 31 21.19 13.73 -2.50
C GLU A 31 19.74 13.57 -2.00
N TYR A 32 19.38 12.41 -1.47
CA TYR A 32 18.01 12.10 -1.04
C TYR A 32 17.86 11.82 0.46
N ILE A 33 18.96 11.55 1.18
CA ILE A 33 19.00 11.34 2.63
C ILE A 33 20.07 12.21 3.27
N GLU A 34 19.68 12.85 4.37
CA GLU A 34 20.60 13.40 5.35
C GLU A 34 20.76 12.39 6.50
N GLY A 35 22.00 12.01 6.78
CA GLY A 35 22.33 10.96 7.75
C GLY A 35 22.77 9.67 7.06
N PHE A 36 22.40 8.52 7.62
CA PHE A 36 22.78 7.21 7.09
C PHE A 36 21.63 6.60 6.29
N GLU A 37 21.86 6.18 5.05
CA GLU A 37 20.86 5.51 4.20
C GLU A 37 20.56 4.06 4.59
N SER A 38 21.41 3.49 5.43
CA SER A 38 21.31 2.14 5.96
C SER A 38 21.54 2.12 7.48
N GLY A 39 21.04 1.08 8.14
CA GLY A 39 21.19 0.93 9.57
C GLY A 39 20.60 -0.36 10.11
N TYR A 40 20.71 -0.54 11.42
CA TYR A 40 20.16 -1.69 12.14
C TYR A 40 18.72 -1.42 12.59
N ILE A 41 17.90 -2.47 12.62
CA ILE A 41 16.58 -2.44 13.27
C ILE A 41 16.77 -2.89 14.72
N GLU A 42 16.95 -1.92 15.61
CA GLU A 42 17.19 -2.19 17.03
C GLU A 42 15.89 -2.41 17.82
N ASN A 43 14.81 -1.75 17.43
CA ASN A 43 13.56 -1.84 18.18
C ASN A 43 12.87 -3.17 17.93
N HIS A 44 12.79 -3.98 18.97
CA HIS A 44 12.09 -5.25 18.93
C HIS A 44 11.52 -5.65 20.30
N SER A 45 10.51 -6.51 20.29
CA SER A 45 9.90 -7.06 21.49
C SER A 45 9.40 -8.48 21.25
N ASN A 46 9.66 -9.39 22.20
CA ASN A 46 9.14 -10.75 22.14
C ASN A 46 7.62 -10.76 22.33
N SER A 47 6.96 -11.70 21.67
CA SER A 47 5.56 -12.02 21.90
C SER A 47 5.33 -12.45 23.35
N VAL A 48 4.22 -12.03 23.94
CA VAL A 48 3.87 -12.33 25.34
C VAL A 48 2.62 -13.19 25.38
N ASN A 49 2.69 -14.35 26.06
CA ASN A 49 1.55 -15.26 26.27
C ASN A 49 0.84 -15.68 24.98
N THR A 50 1.56 -15.85 23.88
CA THR A 50 1.03 -16.35 22.61
C THR A 50 1.43 -17.81 22.40
N ILE A 51 0.54 -18.58 21.77
CA ILE A 51 0.83 -19.96 21.34
C ILE A 51 1.91 -19.96 20.25
N GLN A 52 1.70 -19.20 19.17
CA GLN A 52 2.76 -18.91 18.20
C GLN A 52 3.67 -17.84 18.78
N ARG A 53 4.90 -18.21 19.13
CA ARG A 53 5.93 -17.25 19.52
C ARG A 53 6.42 -16.48 18.31
N TYR A 54 6.73 -15.20 18.51
CA TYR A 54 7.33 -14.33 17.51
C TYR A 54 8.14 -13.21 18.16
N VAL A 55 9.01 -12.58 17.40
CA VAL A 55 9.66 -11.32 17.76
C VAL A 55 9.13 -10.21 16.85
N HIS A 56 8.52 -9.19 17.44
CA HIS A 56 8.04 -8.02 16.71
C HIS A 56 9.17 -7.00 16.54
N TYR A 57 9.51 -6.67 15.30
CA TYR A 57 10.48 -5.63 14.95
C TYR A 57 9.79 -4.40 14.38
N TRP A 58 10.26 -3.20 14.72
CA TRP A 58 9.79 -1.97 14.12
C TRP A 58 10.92 -0.95 13.94
N GLN A 59 10.72 -0.05 12.97
CA GLN A 59 11.61 1.07 12.73
C GLN A 59 10.75 2.25 12.29
N GLU A 60 11.01 3.40 12.90
CA GLU A 60 10.33 4.66 12.56
C GLU A 60 11.20 5.48 11.61
N PHE A 61 10.53 6.10 10.62
CA PHE A 61 11.14 6.97 9.62
C PHE A 61 10.25 8.22 9.45
N PRO A 62 10.82 9.44 9.32
CA PRO A 62 12.24 9.76 9.56
C PRO A 62 12.62 9.54 11.03
N SER A 63 13.92 9.52 11.34
CA SER A 63 14.46 9.34 12.69
C SER A 63 15.55 10.37 13.00
N SER A 64 16.12 10.34 14.21
CA SER A 64 17.27 11.18 14.55
C SER A 64 18.52 10.88 13.71
N MET A 65 18.59 9.71 13.08
CA MET A 65 19.74 9.27 12.26
C MET A 65 19.51 9.45 10.76
N MET A 66 18.28 9.72 10.32
CA MET A 66 17.92 9.79 8.91
C MET A 66 16.74 10.74 8.67
N ARG A 67 16.92 11.67 7.72
CA ARG A 67 15.84 12.51 7.19
C ARG A 67 15.82 12.45 5.65
N PHE A 68 14.63 12.37 5.07
CA PHE A 68 14.44 12.46 3.62
C PHE A 68 14.59 13.91 3.16
N LEU A 69 15.41 14.13 2.14
CA LEU A 69 15.67 15.45 1.54
C LEU A 69 14.79 15.72 0.32
N VAL A 70 14.36 14.68 -0.38
CA VAL A 70 13.55 14.78 -1.61
C VAL A 70 12.27 13.96 -1.51
N SER A 71 11.20 14.44 -2.13
CA SER A 71 9.99 13.67 -2.38
C SER A 71 10.27 12.55 -3.38
N GLY A 72 9.39 11.55 -3.45
CA GLY A 72 9.50 10.48 -4.45
C GLY A 72 9.16 9.09 -3.92
N ASN A 73 9.48 8.09 -4.74
CA ASN A 73 9.29 6.69 -4.41
C ASN A 73 10.50 6.15 -3.67
N TYR A 74 10.27 5.36 -2.63
CA TYR A 74 11.32 4.76 -1.84
C TYR A 74 11.08 3.28 -1.57
N ILE A 75 12.16 2.51 -1.57
CA ILE A 75 12.18 1.12 -1.14
C ILE A 75 12.95 1.00 0.18
N ILE A 76 12.33 0.36 1.16
CA ILE A 76 12.99 -0.21 2.34
C ILE A 76 13.33 -1.65 2.01
N LYS A 77 14.61 -1.96 1.90
CA LYS A 77 15.12 -3.32 1.74
C LYS A 77 15.66 -3.78 3.09
N VAL A 78 15.06 -4.81 3.67
CA VAL A 78 15.47 -5.41 4.95
C VAL A 78 16.16 -6.74 4.68
N TYR A 79 17.30 -6.96 5.33
CA TYR A 79 18.14 -8.13 5.15
C TYR A 79 18.78 -8.60 6.47
N ALA A 80 19.15 -9.88 6.51
CA ALA A 80 19.71 -10.53 7.70
C ALA A 80 21.24 -10.69 7.62
N ASP A 81 21.87 -10.93 8.77
CA ASP A 81 23.30 -11.27 8.90
C ASP A 81 24.27 -10.27 8.25
N ASP A 82 23.92 -8.98 8.26
CA ASP A 82 24.71 -7.91 7.63
C ASP A 82 25.00 -8.18 6.13
N ASN A 83 24.20 -9.03 5.48
CA ASN A 83 24.38 -9.44 4.10
C ASN A 83 23.23 -8.90 3.22
N PRO A 84 23.47 -7.87 2.38
CA PRO A 84 22.47 -7.28 1.50
C PRO A 84 21.82 -8.25 0.51
N ASP A 85 22.41 -9.41 0.26
CA ASP A 85 21.84 -10.44 -0.62
C ASP A 85 20.84 -11.35 0.12
N LYS A 86 20.89 -11.41 1.46
CA LYS A 86 19.94 -12.15 2.29
C LYS A 86 18.69 -11.33 2.60
N VAL A 87 17.97 -10.95 1.54
CA VAL A 87 16.75 -10.13 1.64
C VAL A 87 15.64 -10.90 2.32
N VAL A 88 15.09 -10.34 3.41
CA VAL A 88 13.94 -10.92 4.12
C VAL A 88 12.65 -10.15 3.85
N MET A 89 12.76 -8.86 3.52
CA MET A 89 11.58 -8.04 3.20
C MET A 89 11.94 -6.88 2.28
N VAL A 90 11.02 -6.56 1.38
CA VAL A 90 11.04 -5.33 0.60
C VAL A 90 9.71 -4.61 0.81
N ARG A 91 9.77 -3.36 1.27
CA ARG A 91 8.59 -2.48 1.37
C ARG A 91 8.82 -1.24 0.52
N ARG A 92 7.73 -0.75 -0.06
CA ARG A 92 7.72 0.43 -0.92
C ARG A 92 6.81 1.46 -0.29
N PHE A 93 7.30 2.69 -0.16
CA PHE A 93 6.55 3.83 0.36
C PHE A 93 6.87 5.07 -0.48
N MET A 94 6.15 6.16 -0.23
CA MET A 94 6.29 7.41 -0.97
C MET A 94 6.44 8.55 0.03
N VAL A 95 7.35 9.47 -0.24
CA VAL A 95 7.47 10.75 0.45
C VAL A 95 6.84 11.79 -0.48
N VAL A 96 5.86 12.52 0.01
CA VAL A 96 5.07 13.46 -0.81
C VAL A 96 5.37 14.89 -0.38
N GLU A 97 5.39 15.80 -1.34
CA GLU A 97 5.46 17.24 -1.12
C GLU A 97 4.24 17.93 -1.76
N ASP A 98 3.83 19.08 -1.21
CA ASP A 98 2.65 19.82 -1.64
C ASP A 98 2.91 20.72 -2.87
N GLY A 99 3.44 20.12 -3.95
CA GLY A 99 3.76 20.81 -5.21
C GLY A 99 2.59 20.95 -6.19
N ALA A 100 1.52 20.17 -6.01
CA ALA A 100 0.37 20.15 -6.89
C ALA A 100 -0.94 19.85 -6.15
N ASN A 101 -2.01 20.52 -6.56
CA ASN A 101 -3.37 20.18 -6.18
C ASN A 101 -3.89 19.10 -7.12
N ILE A 102 -4.38 18.00 -6.54
CA ILE A 102 -4.94 16.87 -7.30
C ILE A 102 -6.41 16.74 -6.95
N ARG A 103 -7.26 16.78 -7.97
CA ARG A 103 -8.70 16.49 -7.87
C ARG A 103 -9.02 15.28 -8.72
N ALA A 104 -9.63 14.26 -8.12
CA ALA A 104 -10.05 13.05 -8.81
C ALA A 104 -11.55 12.83 -8.66
N ASN A 105 -12.22 12.50 -9.76
CA ASN A 105 -13.64 12.18 -9.79
C ASN A 105 -13.81 10.73 -10.28
N SER A 106 -14.32 9.85 -9.42
CA SER A 106 -14.71 8.49 -9.80
C SER A 106 -16.20 8.45 -10.16
N MET A 107 -16.53 7.78 -11.26
CA MET A 107 -17.90 7.59 -11.74
C MET A 107 -18.06 6.26 -12.45
N MET A 108 -19.30 5.86 -12.75
CA MET A 108 -19.54 4.73 -13.65
C MET A 108 -18.95 5.03 -15.04
N SER A 109 -18.43 4.01 -15.72
CA SER A 109 -17.96 4.16 -17.09
C SER A 109 -19.04 4.78 -17.99
N ARG A 110 -18.63 5.74 -18.82
CA ARG A 110 -19.50 6.41 -19.78
C ARG A 110 -19.90 5.52 -20.96
N SER A 111 -19.14 4.47 -21.24
CA SER A 111 -19.45 3.53 -22.32
C SER A 111 -20.59 2.58 -21.91
N PRO A 112 -21.69 2.47 -22.68
CA PRO A 112 -22.78 1.54 -22.37
C PRO A 112 -22.35 0.09 -22.21
N GLN A 113 -21.25 -0.31 -22.86
CA GLN A 113 -20.71 -1.67 -22.83
C GLN A 113 -20.08 -2.02 -21.48
N THR A 114 -19.52 -1.02 -20.77
CA THR A 114 -18.75 -1.22 -19.52
C THR A 114 -19.34 -0.48 -18.33
N GLN A 115 -20.41 0.30 -18.53
CA GLN A 115 -21.08 1.10 -17.49
C GLN A 115 -21.46 0.31 -16.23
N ARG A 116 -21.79 -0.98 -16.37
CA ARG A 116 -22.19 -1.85 -15.25
C ARG A 116 -21.04 -2.58 -14.55
N THR A 117 -19.84 -2.60 -15.14
CA THR A 117 -18.72 -3.42 -14.67
C THR A 117 -17.46 -2.61 -14.39
N MET A 118 -17.37 -1.38 -14.91
CA MET A 118 -16.18 -0.54 -14.78
C MET A 118 -16.51 0.83 -14.17
N GLN A 119 -15.52 1.37 -13.47
CA GLN A 119 -15.47 2.75 -13.00
C GLN A 119 -14.45 3.53 -13.82
N GLU A 120 -14.75 4.79 -14.10
CA GLU A 120 -13.88 5.74 -14.77
C GLU A 120 -13.41 6.78 -13.76
N VAL A 121 -12.11 7.08 -13.76
CA VAL A 121 -11.50 8.08 -12.88
C VAL A 121 -10.93 9.23 -13.70
N ASP A 122 -11.58 10.39 -13.65
CA ASP A 122 -11.05 11.61 -14.24
C ASP A 122 -10.14 12.31 -13.23
N VAL A 123 -8.91 12.64 -13.63
CA VAL A 123 -7.94 13.33 -12.76
C VAL A 123 -7.61 14.71 -13.31
N PHE A 124 -7.55 15.69 -12.43
CA PHE A 124 -7.22 17.06 -12.72
C PHE A 124 -6.06 17.50 -11.80
N VAL A 125 -5.03 18.08 -12.39
CA VAL A 125 -3.82 18.50 -11.65
C VAL A 125 -3.56 19.98 -11.90
N SER A 126 -3.40 20.76 -10.83
CA SER A 126 -3.00 22.17 -10.93
C SER A 126 -1.82 22.47 -10.01
N PRO A 127 -0.94 23.42 -10.37
CA PRO A 127 0.16 23.80 -9.50
C PRO A 127 -0.34 24.51 -8.24
N THR A 128 0.34 24.33 -7.10
CA THR A 128 0.01 25.02 -5.84
C THR A 128 0.53 26.47 -5.78
N SER A 129 1.46 26.86 -6.67
CA SER A 129 2.12 28.18 -6.68
C SER A 129 2.42 28.67 -8.11
N ASN A 130 3.31 29.66 -8.27
CA ASN A 130 3.81 30.18 -9.57
C ASN A 130 4.59 29.13 -10.41
N MET A 131 4.54 27.86 -10.04
CA MET A 131 5.14 26.76 -10.79
C MET A 131 4.33 26.52 -12.08
N SER A 132 5.02 26.46 -13.21
CA SER A 132 4.41 26.08 -14.49
C SER A 132 4.78 24.64 -14.83
N PHE A 133 3.77 23.83 -15.18
CA PHE A 133 3.99 22.54 -15.80
C PHE A 133 4.32 22.74 -17.29
N ALA A 134 5.58 23.10 -17.57
CA ALA A 134 6.02 23.52 -18.91
C ALA A 134 5.82 22.46 -20.00
N ASP A 135 5.95 21.16 -19.66
CA ASP A 135 5.63 20.04 -20.55
C ASP A 135 5.03 18.86 -19.75
N PRO A 136 3.70 18.83 -19.57
CA PRO A 136 3.01 17.79 -18.82
C PRO A 136 3.14 16.40 -19.43
N ASN A 137 3.25 16.29 -20.75
CA ASN A 137 3.40 14.99 -21.42
C ASN A 137 4.75 14.34 -21.06
N ARG A 138 5.79 15.17 -21.02
CA ARG A 138 7.15 14.69 -20.75
C ARG A 138 7.41 14.51 -19.25
N PHE A 139 7.12 15.53 -18.45
CA PHE A 139 7.64 15.62 -17.08
C PHE A 139 6.64 15.22 -15.99
N LEU A 140 5.33 15.21 -16.28
CA LEU A 140 4.33 14.83 -15.28
C LEU A 140 3.79 13.42 -15.54
N LYS A 141 3.99 12.53 -14.57
CA LYS A 141 3.46 11.16 -14.59
C LYS A 141 2.38 11.03 -13.53
N VAL A 142 1.15 10.76 -13.96
CA VAL A 142 0.00 10.60 -13.07
C VAL A 142 -0.34 9.12 -13.01
N VAL A 143 -0.14 8.51 -11.85
CA VAL A 143 -0.42 7.09 -11.62
C VAL A 143 -1.61 6.96 -10.69
N VAL A 144 -2.61 6.17 -11.07
CA VAL A 144 -3.79 5.87 -10.25
C VAL A 144 -3.70 4.43 -9.74
N LEU A 145 -3.94 4.26 -8.44
CA LEU A 145 -3.94 2.98 -7.74
C LEU A 145 -5.37 2.69 -7.24
N GLN A 146 -5.95 1.58 -7.66
CA GLN A 146 -7.24 1.14 -7.13
C GLN A 146 -7.02 0.39 -5.81
N ASN A 147 -7.57 0.88 -4.70
CA ASN A 147 -7.45 0.22 -3.39
C ASN A 147 -5.99 -0.10 -3.01
N GLN A 148 -5.07 0.83 -3.32
CA GLN A 148 -3.61 0.71 -3.10
C GLN A 148 -2.94 -0.47 -3.83
N ARG A 149 -3.64 -1.12 -4.76
CA ARG A 149 -3.10 -2.21 -5.57
C ARG A 149 -2.18 -1.69 -6.66
N ARG A 150 -1.02 -2.33 -6.77
CA ARG A 150 -0.03 -2.02 -7.82
C ARG A 150 -0.20 -2.87 -9.06
N ASP A 151 -0.79 -4.05 -8.93
CA ASP A 151 -0.94 -5.00 -10.03
C ASP A 151 -1.88 -4.49 -11.13
N ASN A 152 -2.79 -3.57 -10.79
CA ASN A 152 -3.65 -2.88 -11.74
C ASN A 152 -3.46 -1.35 -11.72
N ALA A 153 -2.27 -0.88 -11.30
CA ALA A 153 -1.93 0.53 -11.38
C ALA A 153 -1.99 1.01 -12.83
N SER A 154 -2.50 2.22 -13.06
CA SER A 154 -2.60 2.79 -14.40
C SER A 154 -1.89 4.13 -14.52
N LEU A 155 -1.07 4.27 -15.55
CA LEU A 155 -0.44 5.54 -15.92
C LEU A 155 -1.36 6.31 -16.86
N LEU A 156 -1.84 7.47 -16.42
CA LEU A 156 -2.75 8.30 -17.20
C LEU A 156 -1.98 9.10 -18.24
N LYS A 157 -2.65 9.35 -19.38
CA LYS A 157 -2.15 10.22 -20.44
C LYS A 157 -2.73 11.61 -20.26
N PHE A 158 -1.88 12.62 -20.43
CA PHE A 158 -2.33 13.99 -20.47
C PHE A 158 -3.26 14.18 -21.68
N ARG A 159 -4.44 14.73 -21.44
CA ARG A 159 -5.45 14.97 -22.47
C ARG A 159 -5.34 16.39 -23.00
N GLN A 160 -5.54 17.37 -22.12
CA GLN A 160 -5.61 18.77 -22.48
C GLN A 160 -5.43 19.69 -21.28
N TYR A 161 -5.14 20.96 -21.56
CA TYR A 161 -5.27 22.04 -20.60
C TYR A 161 -6.75 22.41 -20.48
N ARG A 162 -7.25 22.54 -19.25
CA ARG A 162 -8.62 22.95 -18.95
C ARG A 162 -8.58 24.08 -17.92
N ALA A 163 -8.80 25.31 -18.37
CA ALA A 163 -8.59 26.52 -17.56
C ALA A 163 -7.16 26.54 -16.98
N ASN A 164 -7.03 26.41 -15.66
CA ASN A 164 -5.74 26.39 -14.94
C ASN A 164 -5.33 24.99 -14.47
N GLU A 165 -5.96 23.93 -14.99
CA GLU A 165 -5.69 22.55 -14.62
C GLU A 165 -5.27 21.72 -15.84
N LEU A 166 -4.47 20.70 -15.61
CA LEU A 166 -4.17 19.63 -16.54
C LEU A 166 -5.22 18.54 -16.38
N GLU A 167 -5.89 18.18 -17.47
CA GLU A 167 -6.91 17.14 -17.48
C GLU A 167 -6.34 15.80 -17.97
N TYR A 168 -6.66 14.74 -17.24
CA TYR A 168 -6.33 13.34 -17.53
C TYR A 168 -7.62 12.51 -17.50
N SER A 169 -8.33 12.44 -18.63
CA SER A 169 -9.67 11.85 -18.72
C SER A 169 -9.99 11.26 -20.09
N PHE A 170 -11.01 10.39 -20.13
CA PHE A 170 -11.52 9.67 -21.30
C PHE A 170 -10.47 8.90 -22.12
N ASP A 171 -9.51 8.26 -21.46
CA ASP A 171 -8.64 7.21 -22.03
C ASP A 171 -8.98 5.87 -21.37
N ASN A 172 -8.72 4.75 -22.04
CA ASN A 172 -8.91 3.43 -21.44
C ASN A 172 -8.06 3.24 -20.16
N ALA A 173 -6.94 3.96 -20.04
CA ALA A 173 -6.12 3.99 -18.82
C ALA A 173 -6.88 4.55 -17.59
N ASN A 174 -7.97 5.31 -17.79
CA ASN A 174 -8.81 5.81 -16.70
C ASN A 174 -9.86 4.79 -16.23
N LEU A 175 -10.01 3.65 -16.91
CA LEU A 175 -11.03 2.65 -16.63
C LEU A 175 -10.49 1.53 -15.73
N PHE A 176 -11.18 1.28 -14.64
CA PHE A 176 -10.88 0.21 -13.67
C PHE A 176 -12.10 -0.70 -13.52
N GLU A 177 -11.86 -2.00 -13.36
CA GLU A 177 -12.92 -2.94 -12.97
C GLU A 177 -13.54 -2.48 -11.64
N ALA A 178 -14.85 -2.29 -11.60
CA ALA A 178 -15.55 -1.79 -10.42
C ALA A 178 -15.43 -2.76 -9.23
N GLY A 179 -15.26 -4.05 -9.52
CA GLY A 179 -15.07 -5.08 -8.51
C GLY A 179 -16.28 -5.26 -7.61
N ASN A 180 -16.00 -5.58 -6.35
CA ASN A 180 -16.98 -5.70 -5.29
C ASN A 180 -16.24 -5.49 -3.96
N GLU A 181 -17.00 -5.26 -2.91
CA GLU A 181 -16.57 -4.98 -1.55
C GLU A 181 -15.78 -6.18 -1.04
N PHE A 182 -14.66 -5.93 -0.38
CA PHE A 182 -13.78 -6.95 0.15
C PHE A 182 -14.52 -7.79 1.18
N ARG A 183 -14.28 -9.10 1.13
CA ARG A 183 -14.76 -10.00 2.17
C ARG A 183 -13.92 -9.75 3.41
N ASN A 184 -14.57 -9.63 4.56
CA ASN A 184 -13.91 -9.58 5.85
C ASN A 184 -14.08 -10.89 6.60
N PHE A 185 -13.21 -11.08 7.59
CA PHE A 185 -13.43 -12.00 8.68
C PHE A 185 -12.92 -11.37 9.97
N ASP A 186 -13.44 -11.82 11.10
CA ASP A 186 -13.04 -11.33 12.42
C ASP A 186 -12.92 -12.49 13.41
N PHE A 187 -11.73 -12.69 13.96
CA PHE A 187 -11.44 -13.64 15.03
C PHE A 187 -10.75 -12.98 16.23
N THR A 188 -11.03 -11.70 16.48
CA THR A 188 -10.49 -10.93 17.62
C THR A 188 -10.61 -11.67 18.94
N SER A 189 -11.70 -12.44 19.10
CA SER A 189 -11.88 -13.41 20.18
C SER A 189 -11.80 -14.82 19.60
N LEU A 190 -11.04 -15.69 20.27
CA LEU A 190 -11.07 -17.14 20.05
C LEU A 190 -12.11 -17.85 20.94
N ARG A 191 -12.80 -17.09 21.80
CA ARG A 191 -13.85 -17.61 22.69
C ARG A 191 -15.24 -17.39 22.08
N THR A 192 -15.45 -16.22 21.50
CA THR A 192 -16.72 -15.81 20.90
C THR A 192 -16.61 -15.78 19.38
N ARG A 193 -17.45 -16.58 18.71
CA ARG A 193 -17.49 -16.60 17.24
C ARG A 193 -18.15 -15.33 16.70
N SER A 194 -17.46 -14.66 15.77
CA SER A 194 -18.09 -13.62 14.94
C SER A 194 -19.02 -14.26 13.90
N GLN A 195 -19.81 -13.43 13.21
CA GLN A 195 -20.69 -13.92 12.14
C GLN A 195 -19.93 -14.61 11.00
N THR A 196 -18.67 -14.24 10.78
CA THR A 196 -17.81 -14.78 9.70
C THR A 196 -17.13 -16.10 10.06
N VAL A 197 -17.12 -16.47 11.35
CA VAL A 197 -16.46 -17.68 11.85
C VAL A 197 -17.49 -18.80 12.02
N SER A 198 -17.17 -19.97 11.48
CA SER A 198 -17.95 -21.19 11.64
C SER A 198 -17.56 -21.92 12.92
N ASN A 199 -16.27 -22.16 13.12
CA ASN A 199 -15.74 -22.90 14.26
C ASN A 199 -14.34 -22.44 14.66
N PHE A 200 -13.96 -22.75 15.90
CA PHE A 200 -12.58 -22.70 16.38
C PHE A 200 -12.18 -24.12 16.80
N ASP A 201 -11.04 -24.59 16.32
CA ASP A 201 -10.45 -25.86 16.71
C ASP A 201 -9.04 -25.65 17.25
N TYR A 202 -8.52 -26.65 17.96
CA TYR A 202 -7.15 -26.69 18.45
C TYR A 202 -6.50 -27.98 17.97
N VAL A 203 -5.55 -27.86 17.04
CA VAL A 203 -4.92 -28.99 16.36
C VAL A 203 -3.42 -28.73 16.31
N ASP A 204 -2.61 -29.74 16.66
CA ASP A 204 -1.14 -29.68 16.64
C ASP A 204 -0.57 -28.44 17.35
N GLU A 205 -1.09 -28.17 18.54
CA GLU A 205 -0.71 -27.02 19.36
C GLU A 205 -0.99 -25.65 18.72
N GLN A 206 -1.89 -25.56 17.75
CA GLN A 206 -2.26 -24.33 17.07
C GLN A 206 -3.77 -24.08 17.11
N ASN A 207 -4.15 -22.80 17.15
CA ASN A 207 -5.54 -22.41 16.95
C ASN A 207 -5.87 -22.46 15.46
N VAL A 208 -6.92 -23.19 15.12
CA VAL A 208 -7.46 -23.27 13.77
C VAL A 208 -8.78 -22.50 13.72
N VAL A 209 -8.82 -21.44 12.90
CA VAL A 209 -10.03 -20.64 12.69
C VAL A 209 -10.70 -21.09 11.40
N ILE A 210 -11.88 -21.71 11.52
CA ILE A 210 -12.67 -22.15 10.37
C ILE A 210 -13.67 -21.07 9.99
N LEU A 211 -13.45 -20.43 8.84
CA LEU A 211 -14.36 -19.41 8.31
C LEU A 211 -15.62 -20.04 7.69
N ARG A 212 -16.71 -19.28 7.68
CA ARG A 212 -17.92 -19.70 6.98
C ARG A 212 -17.69 -19.74 5.46
N PRO A 213 -18.27 -20.73 4.75
CA PRO A 213 -18.18 -20.78 3.30
C PRO A 213 -18.86 -19.56 2.69
N VAL A 214 -18.30 -19.07 1.58
CA VAL A 214 -18.82 -17.92 0.85
C VAL A 214 -19.18 -18.31 -0.58
N ILE A 215 -20.24 -17.71 -1.11
CA ILE A 215 -20.70 -17.95 -2.48
C ILE A 215 -20.09 -16.95 -3.47
N ASN A 216 -19.99 -17.33 -4.74
CA ASN A 216 -19.62 -16.41 -5.81
C ASN A 216 -20.71 -15.34 -5.99
N ARG A 217 -20.32 -14.05 -5.99
CA ARG A 217 -21.23 -12.91 -6.10
C ARG A 217 -21.36 -12.33 -7.52
N LYS A 218 -20.70 -12.91 -8.53
CA LYS A 218 -20.65 -12.38 -9.90
C LYS A 218 -22.05 -12.19 -10.53
N ASN A 219 -22.97 -13.11 -10.28
CA ASN A 219 -24.31 -13.11 -10.87
C ASN A 219 -25.42 -12.75 -9.87
N ILE A 220 -25.06 -12.14 -8.74
CA ILE A 220 -26.00 -11.75 -7.69
C ILE A 220 -26.15 -10.23 -7.71
N ALA A 221 -27.34 -9.74 -7.37
CA ALA A 221 -27.56 -8.31 -7.24
C ALA A 221 -26.57 -7.68 -6.25
N TYR A 222 -26.02 -6.52 -6.63
CA TYR A 222 -25.09 -5.77 -5.81
C TYR A 222 -25.75 -5.32 -4.49
N THR A 223 -24.96 -5.30 -3.41
CA THR A 223 -25.38 -4.79 -2.11
C THR A 223 -24.21 -4.08 -1.47
N THR A 224 -24.44 -2.88 -0.97
CA THR A 224 -23.41 -2.07 -0.30
C THR A 224 -23.07 -2.68 1.06
N ILE A 225 -21.78 -2.96 1.27
CA ILE A 225 -21.24 -3.48 2.53
C ILE A 225 -20.02 -2.62 2.89
N GLY A 226 -19.95 -2.12 4.11
CA GLY A 226 -18.77 -1.38 4.57
C GLY A 226 -17.56 -2.31 4.69
N ASP A 227 -16.43 -1.89 4.14
CA ASP A 227 -15.17 -2.63 4.20
C ASP A 227 -13.97 -1.70 4.48
N LEU A 228 -12.76 -2.26 4.43
CA LEU A 228 -11.51 -1.52 4.58
C LEU A 228 -10.70 -1.46 3.27
N ASN A 229 -11.34 -1.65 2.12
CA ASN A 229 -10.70 -1.69 0.80
C ASN A 229 -9.47 -2.63 0.74
N GLY A 230 -9.57 -3.80 1.39
CA GLY A 230 -8.52 -4.82 1.43
C GLY A 230 -7.50 -4.64 2.56
N ASN A 231 -7.59 -3.57 3.36
CA ASN A 231 -6.78 -3.44 4.56
C ASN A 231 -7.25 -4.35 5.69
N TYR A 232 -6.37 -4.54 6.67
CA TYR A 232 -6.63 -5.31 7.88
C TYR A 232 -6.26 -4.49 9.12
N TYR A 233 -6.77 -4.91 10.27
CA TYR A 233 -6.42 -4.34 11.56
C TYR A 233 -6.12 -5.48 12.54
N VAL A 234 -4.95 -5.45 13.16
CA VAL A 234 -4.53 -6.46 14.13
C VAL A 234 -5.07 -6.07 15.50
N ARG A 235 -5.88 -6.94 16.09
CA ARG A 235 -6.42 -6.78 17.44
C ARG A 235 -6.67 -8.12 18.10
N SER A 236 -6.63 -8.11 19.42
CA SER A 236 -7.05 -9.22 20.27
C SER A 236 -7.98 -8.70 21.37
N GLU A 237 -8.97 -9.50 21.75
CA GLU A 237 -9.72 -9.27 22.98
C GLU A 237 -8.73 -9.34 24.15
N ARG A 238 -8.67 -8.30 25.00
CA ARG A 238 -7.80 -8.33 26.18
C ARG A 238 -8.24 -9.49 27.06
N ALA A 239 -7.27 -10.31 27.49
CA ALA A 239 -7.50 -11.37 28.46
C ALA A 239 -7.93 -10.79 29.81
#